data_AF-A0A7U3UYB4-F1
#
_entry.id   AF-A0A7U3UYB4-F1
#
_cell.length_a   1.000
_cell.length_b   1.000
_cell.length_c   1.000
_cell.angle_alpha   90.00
_cell.angle_beta   90.00
_cell.angle_gamma   90.00
#
_symmetry.space_group_name_H-M   'P 1'
#
loop_
_entity.id
_entity.type
_entity.pdbx_description
1 polymer ?
#
loop_
_entity_poly.entity_id
_entity_poly.type
_entity_poly.pdbx_seq_one_letter_code
_entity_poly.pdbx_strand_id
1 'polypeptide(L)'
;MSISLDRMGDLFGNAEVRQQFIDAVTISGLSQPNLVRVLTDWPFSEAARSTYFTLRGGNTATTDADRNQVDHAVVLAKYLVLCGYAMHRARSNSEAAGDDWSELLVFVKDARARMMEVSVGDAWSAAFAYIIERCEWRLRPGGPAEDRADAYAALRYLATTLAACSGFRPEWTLEVGDVEQ
;
A
#
# COMPACT_ATOMS: atom_id res chain seq x y z
N MET A 1 -15.48 7.15 -14.99
CA MET A 1 -16.14 6.45 -13.86
C MET A 1 -15.08 6.43 -12.75
N SER A 2 -15.28 7.13 -11.64
CA SER A 2 -14.26 7.20 -10.58
C SER A 2 -14.19 5.87 -9.84
N ILE A 3 -13.02 5.24 -9.78
CA ILE A 3 -12.79 4.03 -8.98
C ILE A 3 -12.84 4.44 -7.50
N SER A 4 -13.89 4.04 -6.77
CA SER A 4 -13.93 4.24 -5.31
C SER A 4 -12.93 3.27 -4.65
N LEU A 5 -11.89 3.87 -4.08
CA LEU A 5 -10.88 3.22 -3.25
C LEU A 5 -11.19 3.36 -1.75
N ASP A 6 -12.42 3.74 -1.39
CA ASP A 6 -12.71 4.22 -0.02
C ASP A 6 -12.47 3.14 1.05
N ARG A 7 -12.68 1.86 0.71
CA ARG A 7 -12.36 0.71 1.58
C ARG A 7 -10.88 0.58 1.93
N MET A 8 -9.99 1.24 1.19
CA MET A 8 -8.57 1.34 1.53
C MET A 8 -8.38 1.99 2.91
N GLY A 9 -9.25 2.95 3.26
CA GLY A 9 -9.25 3.57 4.59
C GLY A 9 -9.63 2.59 5.71
N ASP A 10 -10.54 1.65 5.46
CA ASP A 10 -10.94 0.67 6.47
C ASP A 10 -9.81 -0.32 6.79
N LEU A 11 -9.07 -0.73 5.77
CA LEU A 11 -7.98 -1.68 5.90
C LEU A 11 -6.68 -1.00 6.39
N PHE A 12 -6.30 0.09 5.76
CA PHE A 12 -4.98 0.73 5.92
C PHE A 12 -5.03 2.14 6.52
N GLY A 13 -6.20 2.71 6.77
CA GLY A 13 -6.30 4.03 7.37
C GLY A 13 -5.80 4.04 8.81
N ASN A 14 -4.79 4.88 9.08
CA ASN A 14 -4.31 5.22 10.42
C ASN A 14 -3.94 6.71 10.45
N ALA A 15 -4.23 7.39 11.55
CA ALA A 15 -3.81 8.77 11.81
C ALA A 15 -2.29 8.95 11.68
N GLU A 16 -1.49 7.97 12.11
CA GLU A 16 -0.03 8.03 12.00
C GLU A 16 0.44 8.06 10.54
N VAL A 17 -0.14 7.21 9.68
CA VAL A 17 0.19 7.20 8.24
C VAL A 17 -0.26 8.49 7.58
N ARG A 18 -1.45 9.00 7.96
CA ARG A 18 -1.91 10.31 7.47
C ARG A 18 -0.96 11.42 7.90
N GLN A 19 -0.44 11.39 9.13
CA GLN A 19 0.54 12.36 9.60
C GLN A 19 1.85 12.26 8.80
N GLN A 20 2.34 11.03 8.54
CA GLN A 20 3.53 10.83 7.68
C GLN A 20 3.38 11.47 6.30
N PHE A 21 2.18 11.41 5.71
CA PHE A 21 1.89 12.06 4.44
C PHE A 21 1.93 13.59 4.53
N ILE A 22 1.36 14.16 5.59
CA ILE A 22 1.37 15.61 5.86
C ILE A 22 2.80 16.09 6.07
N ASP A 23 3.58 15.36 6.87
CA ASP A 23 4.96 15.71 7.17
C ASP A 23 5.82 15.65 5.90
N ALA A 24 5.70 14.59 5.09
CA ALA A 24 6.46 14.46 3.86
C ALA A 24 6.17 15.59 2.85
N VAL A 25 4.91 16.01 2.72
CA VAL A 25 4.54 17.15 1.86
C VAL A 25 5.09 18.47 2.40
N THR A 26 5.10 18.63 3.73
CA THR A 26 5.63 19.82 4.40
C THR A 26 7.15 19.91 4.22
N ILE A 27 7.86 18.81 4.48
CA ILE A 27 9.31 18.67 4.29
C ILE A 27 9.72 18.98 2.85
N SER A 28 8.94 18.50 1.87
CA SER A 28 9.20 18.74 0.45
C SER A 28 8.94 20.21 0.03
N GLY A 29 8.41 21.07 0.90
CA GLY A 29 8.07 22.46 0.55
C GLY A 29 6.98 22.58 -0.52
N LEU A 30 6.32 21.48 -0.88
CA LEU A 30 5.21 21.42 -1.84
C LEU A 30 3.85 21.60 -1.15
N SER A 31 3.87 21.96 0.13
CA SER A 31 2.67 22.20 0.93
C SER A 31 1.88 23.41 0.39
N GLN A 32 0.70 23.12 -0.14
CA GLN A 32 -0.30 24.11 -0.54
C GLN A 32 -1.53 23.96 0.36
N PRO A 33 -2.24 25.04 0.73
CA PRO A 33 -3.41 24.97 1.60
C PRO A 33 -4.46 23.95 1.16
N ASN A 34 -4.70 23.85 -0.16
CA ASN A 34 -5.62 22.86 -0.72
C ASN A 34 -5.12 21.41 -0.54
N LEU A 35 -3.82 21.17 -0.70
CA LEU A 35 -3.22 19.84 -0.51
C LEU A 35 -3.28 19.43 0.96
N VAL A 36 -2.94 20.32 1.89
CA VAL A 36 -3.05 20.04 3.34
C VAL A 36 -4.50 19.69 3.72
N ARG A 37 -5.49 20.40 3.17
CA ARG A 37 -6.90 20.07 3.36
C ARG A 37 -7.25 18.69 2.84
N VAL A 38 -6.78 18.30 1.66
CA VAL A 38 -6.98 16.93 1.14
C VAL A 38 -6.34 15.90 2.07
N LEU A 39 -5.09 16.13 2.50
CA LEU A 39 -4.39 15.21 3.39
C LEU A 39 -5.01 15.13 4.79
N THR A 40 -5.82 16.10 5.21
CA THR A 40 -6.44 16.10 6.54
C THR A 40 -7.88 15.58 6.49
N ASP A 41 -8.69 16.08 5.56
CA ASP A 41 -10.15 15.96 5.63
C ASP A 41 -10.74 14.98 4.60
N TRP A 42 -9.99 14.64 3.56
CA TRP A 42 -10.51 13.78 2.48
C TRP A 42 -10.32 12.29 2.81
N PRO A 43 -11.04 11.38 2.10
CA PRO A 43 -10.85 9.95 2.25
C PRO A 43 -9.38 9.54 2.19
N PHE A 44 -9.03 8.47 2.92
CA PHE A 44 -7.64 8.03 3.05
C PHE A 44 -7.02 7.64 1.69
N SER A 45 -7.84 7.10 0.78
CA SER A 45 -7.52 6.89 -0.64
C SER A 45 -7.00 8.14 -1.33
N GLU A 46 -7.73 9.24 -1.20
CA GLU A 46 -7.38 10.52 -1.81
C GLU A 46 -6.15 11.15 -1.17
N ALA A 47 -5.98 10.99 0.15
CA ALA A 47 -4.75 11.41 0.81
C ALA A 47 -3.53 10.66 0.24
N ALA A 48 -3.57 9.32 0.17
CA ALA A 48 -2.45 8.54 -0.38
C ALA A 48 -2.20 8.86 -1.87
N ARG A 49 -3.24 8.95 -2.70
CA ARG A 49 -3.10 9.37 -4.11
C ARG A 49 -2.42 10.72 -4.21
N SER A 50 -2.92 11.71 -3.47
CA SER A 50 -2.38 13.08 -3.49
C SER A 50 -0.93 13.12 -3.05
N THR A 51 -0.56 12.39 -2.00
CA THR A 51 0.84 12.24 -1.56
C THR A 51 1.71 11.65 -2.66
N TYR A 52 1.32 10.51 -3.23
CA TYR A 52 2.10 9.87 -4.29
C TYR A 52 2.26 10.78 -5.51
N PHE A 53 1.18 11.36 -6.03
CA PHE A 53 1.24 12.20 -7.23
C PHE A 53 1.98 13.51 -7.02
N THR A 54 1.89 14.11 -5.83
CA THR A 54 2.61 15.34 -5.50
C THR A 54 4.11 15.08 -5.39
N LEU A 55 4.49 13.98 -4.73
CA LEU A 55 5.88 13.74 -4.33
C LEU A 55 6.67 12.87 -5.31
N ARG A 56 6.02 12.07 -6.18
CA ARG A 56 6.71 11.21 -7.16
C ARG A 56 7.56 11.97 -8.18
N GLY A 57 7.26 13.25 -8.38
CA GLY A 57 7.93 14.11 -9.37
C GLY A 57 9.30 14.64 -8.94
N GLY A 58 9.68 14.44 -7.68
CA GLY A 58 11.00 14.80 -7.17
C GLY A 58 10.98 15.21 -5.71
N ASN A 59 11.98 14.73 -4.97
CA ASN A 59 12.24 15.05 -3.58
C ASN A 59 13.13 16.31 -3.52
N THR A 60 12.58 17.43 -3.05
CA THR A 60 13.29 18.70 -2.87
C THR A 60 13.92 18.84 -1.49
N ALA A 61 13.83 17.81 -0.64
CA ALA A 61 14.37 17.83 0.70
C ALA A 61 15.90 17.96 0.70
N THR A 62 16.40 18.78 1.63
CA THR A 62 17.81 19.18 1.66
C THR A 62 18.68 18.26 2.51
N THR A 63 18.13 17.61 3.53
CA THR A 63 18.85 16.66 4.40
C THR A 63 18.59 15.20 4.01
N ASP A 64 19.51 14.29 4.33
CA ASP A 64 19.33 12.84 4.09
C ASP A 64 18.17 12.26 4.92
N ALA A 65 18.00 12.72 6.16
CA ALA A 65 16.91 12.29 7.02
C ALA A 65 15.54 12.67 6.43
N ASP A 66 15.41 13.92 5.98
CA ASP A 66 14.21 14.41 5.32
C ASP A 66 13.95 13.69 3.99
N ARG A 67 15.01 13.44 3.21
CA ARG A 67 14.90 12.69 1.96
C ARG A 67 14.33 11.29 2.21
N ASN A 68 14.89 10.57 3.18
CA ASN A 68 14.42 9.24 3.55
C ASN A 68 12.95 9.24 4.01
N GLN A 69 12.54 10.25 4.80
CA GLN A 69 11.15 10.36 5.25
C GLN A 69 10.18 10.59 4.07
N VAL A 70 10.55 11.45 3.13
CA VAL A 70 9.77 11.69 1.91
C VAL A 70 9.70 10.42 1.06
N ASP A 71 10.81 9.73 0.86
CA ASP A 71 10.87 8.50 0.06
C ASP A 71 10.01 7.38 0.69
N HIS A 72 10.04 7.25 2.02
CA HIS A 72 9.16 6.34 2.76
C HIS A 72 7.68 6.64 2.50
N ALA A 73 7.28 7.91 2.61
CA ALA A 73 5.89 8.32 2.37
C ALA A 73 5.46 8.10 0.93
N VAL A 74 6.33 8.40 -0.06
CA VAL A 74 6.07 8.16 -1.48
C VAL A 74 5.84 6.68 -1.77
N VAL A 75 6.73 5.82 -1.28
CA VAL A 75 6.67 4.39 -1.53
C VAL A 75 5.46 3.78 -0.82
N LEU A 76 5.21 4.15 0.45
CA LEU A 76 4.02 3.71 1.17
C LEU A 76 2.73 4.13 0.45
N ALA A 77 2.61 5.41 0.06
CA ALA A 77 1.46 5.91 -0.67
C ALA A 77 1.25 5.17 -2.00
N LYS A 78 2.31 4.93 -2.77
CA LYS A 78 2.25 4.15 -4.02
C LYS A 78 1.63 2.76 -3.79
N TYR A 79 2.18 2.01 -2.84
CA TYR A 79 1.74 0.63 -2.60
C TYR A 79 0.36 0.55 -1.98
N LEU A 80 -0.03 1.52 -1.15
CA LEU A 80 -1.41 1.61 -0.64
C LEU A 80 -2.42 1.82 -1.77
N VAL A 81 -2.13 2.74 -2.71
CA VAL A 81 -3.00 2.97 -3.88
C VAL A 81 -3.11 1.71 -4.75
N LEU A 82 -1.99 1.04 -5.02
CA LEU A 82 -1.99 -0.18 -5.82
C LEU A 82 -2.72 -1.34 -5.11
N CYS A 83 -2.60 -1.46 -3.79
CA CYS A 83 -3.42 -2.39 -3.01
C CYS A 83 -4.90 -2.02 -3.07
N GLY A 84 -5.24 -0.73 -3.02
CA GLY A 84 -6.60 -0.25 -3.23
C GLY A 84 -7.18 -0.69 -4.58
N TYR A 85 -6.40 -0.56 -5.66
CA TYR A 85 -6.79 -1.06 -6.99
C TYR A 85 -6.96 -2.58 -7.00
N ALA A 86 -6.10 -3.32 -6.31
CA ALA A 86 -6.21 -4.78 -6.20
C ALA A 86 -7.51 -5.18 -5.50
N MET A 87 -7.83 -4.53 -4.38
CA MET A 87 -9.08 -4.72 -3.65
C MET A 87 -10.30 -4.38 -4.52
N HIS A 88 -10.27 -3.25 -5.23
CA HIS A 88 -11.34 -2.88 -6.14
C HIS A 88 -11.54 -3.90 -7.25
N ARG A 89 -10.45 -4.36 -7.89
CA ARG A 89 -10.47 -5.39 -8.95
C ARG A 89 -11.09 -6.69 -8.44
N ALA A 90 -10.64 -7.18 -7.29
CA ALA A 90 -11.15 -8.40 -6.68
C ALA A 90 -12.67 -8.29 -6.41
N ARG A 91 -13.12 -7.16 -5.84
CA ARG A 91 -14.56 -6.91 -5.62
C ARG A 91 -15.36 -6.85 -6.91
N SER A 92 -14.86 -6.16 -7.93
CA SER A 92 -15.51 -6.08 -9.25
C SER A 92 -15.67 -7.45 -9.91
N ASN A 93 -14.79 -8.40 -9.58
CA ASN A 93 -14.86 -9.79 -10.03
C ASN A 93 -15.59 -10.73 -9.04
N SER A 94 -16.14 -10.20 -7.94
CA SER A 94 -16.74 -10.99 -6.86
C SER A 94 -15.80 -12.06 -6.27
N GLU A 95 -14.50 -11.78 -6.24
CA GLU A 95 -13.49 -12.68 -5.68
C GLU A 95 -13.54 -12.64 -4.14
N ALA A 96 -13.60 -13.83 -3.52
CA ALA A 96 -13.52 -14.00 -2.07
C ALA A 96 -12.08 -14.30 -1.63
N ALA A 97 -11.83 -14.23 -0.31
CA ALA A 97 -10.58 -14.73 0.25
C ALA A 97 -10.45 -16.23 0.01
N GLY A 98 -9.33 -16.66 -0.60
CA GLY A 98 -9.01 -18.07 -0.78
C GLY A 98 -8.66 -18.75 0.55
N ASP A 99 -8.83 -20.07 0.62
CA ASP A 99 -8.45 -20.88 1.78
C ASP A 99 -6.93 -20.96 1.98
N ASP A 100 -6.17 -20.62 0.93
CA ASP A 100 -4.71 -20.57 0.88
C ASP A 100 -4.11 -19.26 1.45
N TRP A 101 -4.93 -18.39 2.04
CA TRP A 101 -4.50 -17.08 2.56
C TRP A 101 -3.32 -17.17 3.55
N SER A 102 -3.23 -18.25 4.33
CA SER A 102 -2.16 -18.46 5.32
C SER A 102 -0.83 -18.77 4.63
N GLU A 103 -0.86 -19.57 3.57
CA GLU A 103 0.32 -19.91 2.75
C GLU A 103 0.80 -18.68 1.99
N LEU A 104 -0.13 -17.91 1.42
CA LEU A 104 0.15 -16.63 0.78
C LEU A 104 0.81 -15.64 1.74
N LEU A 105 0.29 -15.52 2.97
CA LEU A 105 0.85 -14.62 3.99
C LEU A 105 2.29 -15.02 4.36
N VAL A 106 2.55 -16.30 4.56
CA VAL A 106 3.90 -16.82 4.84
C VAL A 106 4.83 -16.51 3.66
N PHE A 107 4.39 -16.79 2.42
CA PHE A 107 5.17 -16.49 1.23
C PHE A 107 5.56 -15.01 1.16
N VAL A 108 4.60 -14.08 1.32
CA VAL A 108 4.88 -12.63 1.22
C VAL A 108 5.83 -12.16 2.32
N LYS A 109 5.69 -12.67 3.56
CA LYS A 109 6.62 -12.37 4.66
C LYS A 109 8.05 -12.84 4.37
N ASP A 110 8.19 -14.08 3.92
CA ASP A 110 9.50 -14.69 3.63
C ASP A 110 10.17 -14.05 2.41
N ALA A 111 9.39 -13.82 1.35
CA ALA A 111 9.87 -13.15 0.14
C ALA A 111 10.33 -11.72 0.45
N ARG A 112 9.57 -10.95 1.25
CA ARG A 112 10.02 -9.64 1.74
C ARG A 112 11.34 -9.74 2.52
N ALA A 113 11.46 -10.70 3.43
CA ALA A 113 12.67 -10.87 4.23
C ALA A 113 13.90 -11.16 3.36
N ARG A 114 13.77 -12.04 2.36
CA ARG A 114 14.84 -12.31 1.37
C ARG A 114 15.17 -11.09 0.51
N MET A 115 14.15 -10.31 0.11
CA MET A 115 14.36 -9.10 -0.68
C MET A 115 15.16 -8.03 0.09
N MET A 116 15.04 -7.99 1.42
CA MET A 116 15.89 -7.12 2.25
C MET A 116 17.36 -7.53 2.22
N GLU A 117 17.67 -8.83 2.12
CA GLU A 117 19.06 -9.32 2.05
C GLU A 117 19.76 -8.93 0.75
N VAL A 118 18.99 -8.72 -0.33
CA VAL A 118 19.50 -8.32 -1.66
C VAL A 118 19.42 -6.82 -1.91
N SER A 119 19.31 -6.00 -0.86
CA SER A 119 19.35 -4.53 -0.90
C SER A 119 18.17 -3.86 -1.60
N VAL A 120 16.95 -4.41 -1.46
CA VAL A 120 15.75 -3.60 -1.76
C VAL A 120 15.59 -2.54 -0.67
N GLY A 121 15.60 -1.26 -1.06
CA GLY A 121 15.75 -0.12 -0.14
C GLY A 121 14.73 -0.05 1.01
N ASP A 122 15.14 0.57 2.11
CA ASP A 122 14.40 0.61 3.39
C ASP A 122 12.94 1.07 3.25
N ALA A 123 12.66 2.05 2.38
CA ALA A 123 11.33 2.57 2.10
C ALA A 123 10.35 1.50 1.59
N TRP A 124 10.82 0.64 0.68
CA TRP A 124 10.02 -0.46 0.14
C TRP A 124 9.73 -1.50 1.21
N SER A 125 10.74 -1.85 1.98
CA SER A 125 10.62 -2.85 3.05
C SER A 125 9.65 -2.39 4.14
N ALA A 126 9.69 -1.11 4.53
CA ALA A 126 8.79 -0.51 5.50
C ALA A 126 7.34 -0.49 4.98
N ALA A 127 7.13 -0.09 3.72
CA ALA A 127 5.80 -0.10 3.10
C ALA A 127 5.18 -1.50 3.07
N PHE A 128 5.96 -2.52 2.66
CA PHE A 128 5.49 -3.91 2.66
C PHE A 128 5.18 -4.40 4.07
N ALA A 129 6.04 -4.13 5.05
CA ALA A 129 5.79 -4.53 6.44
C ALA A 129 4.46 -3.99 6.95
N TYR A 130 4.21 -2.70 6.74
CA TYR A 130 2.98 -2.06 7.12
C TYR A 130 1.76 -2.74 6.49
N ILE A 131 1.77 -2.94 5.17
CA ILE A 131 0.64 -3.54 4.45
C ILE A 131 0.40 -4.98 4.91
N ILE A 132 1.48 -5.78 5.05
CA ILE A 132 1.39 -7.17 5.50
C ILE A 132 0.78 -7.26 6.89
N GLU A 133 1.22 -6.42 7.84
CA GLU A 133 0.70 -6.40 9.20
C GLU A 133 -0.81 -6.10 9.22
N ARG A 134 -1.25 -5.10 8.45
CA ARG A 134 -2.68 -4.74 8.34
C ARG A 134 -3.50 -5.87 7.71
N CYS A 135 -2.98 -6.51 6.67
CA CYS A 135 -3.64 -7.65 6.03
C CYS A 135 -3.74 -8.85 6.97
N GLU A 136 -2.66 -9.21 7.67
CA GLU A 136 -2.62 -10.30 8.63
C GLU A 136 -3.69 -10.14 9.72
N TRP A 137 -3.84 -8.93 10.25
CA TRP A 137 -4.83 -8.66 11.29
C TRP A 137 -6.26 -8.91 10.80
N ARG A 138 -6.58 -8.54 9.56
CA ARG A 138 -7.91 -8.72 8.96
C ARG A 138 -8.19 -10.12 8.46
N LEU A 139 -7.17 -10.90 8.11
CA LEU A 139 -7.32 -12.28 7.63
C LEU A 139 -7.65 -13.28 8.74
N ARG A 140 -7.49 -12.89 10.01
CA ARG A 140 -7.79 -13.75 11.16
C ARG A 140 -9.23 -14.29 11.12
N PRO A 141 -9.46 -15.55 11.52
CA PRO A 141 -10.81 -16.12 11.59
C PRO A 141 -11.73 -15.27 12.47
N GLY A 142 -12.97 -15.06 12.03
CA GLY A 142 -14.01 -14.33 12.77
C GLY A 142 -14.21 -12.87 12.37
N GLY A 143 -13.37 -12.31 11.49
CA GLY A 143 -13.60 -11.00 10.88
C GLY A 143 -14.67 -11.01 9.77
N PRO A 144 -15.17 -9.84 9.34
CA PRO A 144 -16.09 -9.73 8.20
C PRO A 144 -15.50 -10.35 6.93
N ALA A 145 -16.33 -11.07 6.16
CA ALA A 145 -15.87 -11.75 4.94
C ALA A 145 -15.29 -10.76 3.90
N GLU A 146 -15.87 -9.56 3.81
CA GLU A 146 -15.42 -8.52 2.88
C GLU A 146 -14.03 -7.99 3.25
N ASP A 147 -13.75 -7.79 4.55
CA ASP A 147 -12.43 -7.35 5.02
C ASP A 147 -11.34 -8.39 4.74
N ARG A 148 -11.70 -9.67 4.89
CA ARG A 148 -10.82 -10.78 4.54
C ARG A 148 -10.54 -10.83 3.05
N ALA A 149 -11.55 -10.63 2.21
CA ALA A 149 -11.40 -10.60 0.75
C ALA A 149 -10.49 -9.44 0.32
N ASP A 150 -10.69 -8.25 0.90
CA ASP A 150 -9.86 -7.07 0.64
C ASP A 150 -8.40 -7.30 1.06
N ALA A 151 -8.16 -7.83 2.26
CA ALA A 151 -6.81 -8.15 2.74
C ALA A 151 -6.13 -9.22 1.89
N TYR A 152 -6.88 -10.24 1.48
CA TYR A 152 -6.39 -11.29 0.59
C TYR A 152 -6.00 -10.74 -0.79
N ALA A 153 -6.82 -9.86 -1.38
CA ALA A 153 -6.52 -9.20 -2.64
C ALA A 153 -5.24 -8.35 -2.55
N ALA A 154 -5.07 -7.59 -1.47
CA ALA A 154 -3.85 -6.82 -1.24
C ALA A 154 -2.61 -7.73 -1.13
N LEU A 155 -2.70 -8.86 -0.42
CA LEU A 155 -1.58 -9.82 -0.37
C LEU A 155 -1.28 -10.47 -1.72
N ARG A 156 -2.29 -10.80 -2.52
CA ARG A 156 -2.10 -11.32 -3.88
C ARG A 156 -1.37 -10.33 -4.77
N TYR A 157 -1.72 -9.05 -4.66
CA TYR A 157 -0.98 -8.00 -5.33
C TYR A 157 0.49 -7.96 -4.88
N LEU A 158 0.78 -7.96 -3.57
CA LEU A 158 2.17 -8.00 -3.09
C LEU A 158 2.91 -9.24 -3.59
N ALA A 159 2.28 -10.42 -3.54
CA ALA A 159 2.86 -11.66 -4.05
C ALA A 159 3.18 -11.59 -5.54
N THR A 160 2.32 -10.95 -6.33
CA THR A 160 2.54 -10.72 -7.76
C THR A 160 3.80 -9.89 -8.01
N THR A 161 4.03 -8.85 -7.20
CA THR A 161 5.29 -8.06 -7.30
C THR A 161 6.53 -8.85 -6.88
N LEU A 162 6.34 -9.98 -6.20
CA LEU A 162 7.37 -10.89 -5.71
C LEU A 162 7.40 -12.20 -6.51
N ALA A 163 6.80 -12.24 -7.71
CA ALA A 163 6.65 -13.47 -8.48
C ALA A 163 7.97 -14.18 -8.86
N ALA A 164 9.09 -13.45 -8.86
CA ALA A 164 10.42 -14.01 -9.09
C ALA A 164 10.98 -14.78 -7.87
N CYS A 165 10.37 -14.65 -6.69
CA CYS A 165 10.82 -15.33 -5.47
C CYS A 165 10.38 -16.82 -5.47
N SER A 166 11.29 -17.69 -5.01
CA SER A 166 10.98 -19.12 -4.84
C SER A 166 9.82 -19.34 -3.87
N GLY A 167 8.88 -20.20 -4.27
CA GLY A 167 7.65 -20.51 -3.54
C GLY A 167 6.41 -19.76 -4.02
N PHE A 168 6.57 -18.81 -4.96
CA PHE A 168 5.44 -18.15 -5.61
C PHE A 168 4.55 -19.16 -6.35
N ARG A 169 3.23 -18.93 -6.34
CA ARG A 169 2.27 -19.74 -7.08
C ARG A 169 1.45 -18.90 -8.05
N PRO A 170 1.26 -19.34 -9.31
CA PRO A 170 0.54 -18.56 -10.32
C PRO A 170 -0.88 -18.17 -9.94
N GLU A 171 -1.58 -18.98 -9.13
CA GLU A 171 -2.92 -18.67 -8.63
C GLU A 171 -2.98 -17.41 -7.76
N TRP A 172 -1.87 -16.99 -7.15
CA TRP A 172 -1.79 -15.75 -6.39
C TRP A 172 -1.71 -14.50 -7.26
N THR A 173 -1.50 -14.66 -8.57
CA THR A 173 -1.38 -13.53 -9.50
C THR A 173 -2.62 -12.65 -9.46
N LEU A 174 -2.42 -11.36 -9.21
CA LEU A 174 -3.43 -10.32 -9.30
C LEU A 174 -2.77 -9.05 -9.85
N GLU A 175 -2.79 -8.92 -11.17
CA GLU A 175 -2.26 -7.76 -11.87
C GLU A 175 -3.18 -6.56 -11.68
N VAL A 176 -2.57 -5.45 -11.29
CA VAL A 176 -3.16 -4.11 -11.30
C VAL A 176 -2.31 -3.26 -12.24
N GLY A 177 -2.96 -2.33 -12.96
CA GLY A 177 -2.26 -1.37 -13.80
C GLY A 177 -1.37 -0.44 -12.98
N ASP A 178 -0.69 0.47 -13.67
CA ASP A 178 0.06 1.53 -13.01
C ASP A 178 -0.86 2.49 -12.24
N VAL A 179 -0.26 3.33 -11.39
CA VAL A 179 -1.01 4.36 -10.67
C VAL A 179 -1.46 5.45 -11.66
N GLU A 180 -2.67 5.28 -12.21
CA GLU A 180 -3.31 6.20 -13.15
C GLU A 180 -3.82 7.48 -12.46
N GLN A 181 -3.69 8.62 -13.15
CA GLN A 181 -4.09 9.95 -12.66
C GLN A 181 -5.59 10.10 -12.56
#